data_AF-F6DUT3-F1
#
_entry.id   AF-F6DUT3-F1
#
_cell.length_a   1.000
_cell.length_b   1.000
_cell.length_c   1.000
_cell.angle_alpha   90.00
_cell.angle_beta   90.00
_cell.angle_gamma   90.00
#
_symmetry.space_group_name_H-M   'P 1'
#
loop_
_entity.id
_entity.type
_entity.pdbx_description
1 polymer ?
#
loop_
_entity_poly.entity_id
_entity_poly.type
_entity_poly.pdbx_seq_one_letter_code
_entity_poly.pdbx_strand_id
1 'polypeptide(L)'
;MEPFPDSIIQGESMKNRLMSIFFLNISNSGFLLTGLWFLLLLPSLIGYWGGYPLNPLSSSYVLINQLEWLQRLGQSLFLGLIFGGVFFLYFCSIGAKAKVKEKKSILGWTAVFTLILVLTFPFACQDVFYYMSTGRLQSFYQVNPYLTSARQISGWSSDPFLSSTGWGFLTSVYGPLWTAISGWTVSLAGNHFYPALFLFKLLAGLVHLFNTALVGLTARKINLNPAQAMLIYGWNPLLLFELPGHAHNDALLLTFLILAVYALSTVRGIFTLPGLILAALIKYTPVLLIPHFALWLYQKGRQQALLWGSLLSLGVISLTFYPYWEGLKTLEGLNRQINFYSIKSLHALISAILYQLFPGYPKEILFYGISLGLSCLFLALLLRDLWQQRSHPASLGHLMNSGIWILVLYLLLANKWFQPWYLAWLVPLAALTPWPNPLSQMALFLTLTAELSRIPQMLFANVSFYVQLTTFLIAWLPMGFFIPELKERLFRPSDK
;
A
#
# COMPACT_ATOMS: atom_id res chain seq x y z
N MET A 1 48.51 -43.60 -28.72
CA MET A 1 47.15 -43.04 -28.59
C MET A 1 47.34 -41.60 -28.19
N GLU A 2 47.11 -40.69 -29.14
CA GLU A 2 47.19 -39.25 -28.92
C GLU A 2 46.09 -38.77 -27.97
N PRO A 3 46.32 -37.71 -27.17
CA PRO A 3 45.27 -37.10 -26.37
C PRO A 3 44.38 -36.22 -27.26
N PHE A 4 43.07 -36.34 -27.09
CA PHE A 4 42.08 -35.48 -27.74
C PHE A 4 42.18 -34.02 -27.21
N PRO A 5 41.85 -33.01 -28.03
CA PRO A 5 42.05 -31.62 -27.67
C PRO A 5 40.95 -31.08 -26.77
N ASP A 6 41.36 -30.35 -25.74
CA ASP A 6 40.52 -29.49 -24.90
C ASP A 6 39.82 -28.43 -25.76
N SER A 7 38.58 -28.70 -26.17
CA SER A 7 37.73 -27.64 -26.70
C SER A 7 36.26 -27.88 -26.40
N ILE A 8 35.66 -26.86 -25.78
CA ILE A 8 34.23 -26.56 -25.72
C ILE A 8 33.43 -27.36 -24.67
N ILE A 9 33.61 -27.01 -23.39
CA ILE A 9 32.50 -27.01 -22.42
C ILE A 9 32.56 -25.73 -21.57
N GLN A 10 32.27 -24.58 -22.20
CA GLN A 10 31.68 -23.46 -21.47
C GLN A 10 30.15 -23.59 -21.58
N GLY A 11 29.60 -24.48 -20.77
CA GLY A 11 28.16 -24.57 -20.56
C GLY A 11 27.71 -23.39 -19.71
N GLU A 12 27.36 -22.26 -20.33
CA GLU A 12 26.49 -21.28 -19.69
C GLU A 12 25.25 -22.01 -19.17
N SER A 13 24.99 -21.90 -17.87
CA SER A 13 23.86 -22.59 -17.26
C SER A 13 22.55 -22.24 -18.00
N MET A 14 21.61 -23.18 -18.08
CA MET A 14 20.29 -22.96 -18.68
C MET A 14 19.57 -21.72 -18.08
N LYS A 15 19.88 -21.38 -16.82
CA LYS A 15 19.47 -20.13 -16.16
C LYS A 15 20.04 -18.89 -16.84
N ASN A 16 21.32 -18.89 -17.24
CA ASN A 16 21.93 -17.79 -17.98
C ASN A 16 21.37 -17.66 -19.40
N ARG A 17 21.05 -18.77 -20.09
CA ARG A 17 20.37 -18.74 -21.39
C ARG A 17 18.92 -18.26 -21.32
N LEU A 18 18.15 -18.69 -20.31
CA LEU A 18 16.79 -18.19 -20.09
C LEU A 18 16.81 -16.71 -19.68
N MET A 19 17.79 -16.29 -18.87
CA MET A 19 17.98 -14.87 -18.54
C MET A 19 18.51 -14.04 -19.72
N SER A 20 19.27 -14.63 -20.66
CA SER A 20 19.73 -13.96 -21.87
C SER A 20 18.63 -13.70 -22.90
N ILE A 21 17.62 -14.57 -22.98
CA ILE A 21 16.42 -14.39 -23.79
C ILE A 21 15.54 -13.23 -23.27
N PHE A 22 15.62 -12.91 -21.97
CA PHE A 22 14.80 -11.89 -21.32
C PHE A 22 15.59 -10.67 -20.78
N PHE A 23 16.81 -10.40 -21.25
CA PHE A 23 17.47 -9.11 -20.99
C PHE A 23 16.75 -7.98 -21.74
N LEU A 24 15.56 -7.65 -21.25
CA LEU A 24 14.84 -6.45 -21.60
C LEU A 24 15.61 -5.29 -20.97
N ASN A 25 16.29 -4.51 -21.81
CA ASN A 25 16.70 -3.17 -21.41
C ASN A 25 15.43 -2.41 -20.96
N ILE A 26 15.57 -1.44 -20.05
CA ILE A 26 14.49 -0.63 -19.48
C ILE A 26 13.54 -0.10 -20.56
N SER A 27 14.04 0.26 -21.74
CA SER A 27 13.17 0.69 -22.86
C SER A 27 12.20 -0.41 -23.32
N ASN A 28 12.67 -1.64 -23.48
CA ASN A 28 11.85 -2.76 -23.95
C ASN A 28 10.83 -3.19 -22.88
N SER A 29 11.27 -3.25 -21.62
CA SER A 29 10.36 -3.49 -20.49
C SER A 29 9.30 -2.40 -20.41
N GLY A 30 9.70 -1.14 -20.59
CA GLY A 30 8.82 0.03 -20.59
C GLY A 30 7.70 -0.10 -21.62
N PHE A 31 8.06 -0.46 -22.85
CA PHE A 31 7.12 -0.67 -23.94
C PHE A 31 6.14 -1.85 -23.68
N LEU A 32 6.66 -3.00 -23.24
CA LEU A 32 5.82 -4.16 -22.96
C LEU A 32 4.84 -3.92 -21.79
N LEU A 33 5.32 -3.29 -20.72
CA LEU A 33 4.48 -2.89 -19.58
C LEU A 33 3.39 -1.91 -19.99
N THR A 34 3.71 -0.98 -20.90
CA THR A 34 2.73 -0.04 -21.47
C THR A 34 1.58 -0.82 -22.12
N GLY A 35 1.89 -1.78 -23.00
CA GLY A 35 0.90 -2.61 -23.67
C GLY A 35 -0.02 -3.36 -22.70
N LEU A 36 0.51 -3.93 -21.62
CA LEU A 36 -0.28 -4.61 -20.60
C LEU A 36 -1.19 -3.66 -19.81
N TRP A 37 -0.70 -2.46 -19.46
CA TRP A 37 -1.53 -1.45 -18.78
C TRP A 37 -2.66 -0.91 -19.65
N PHE A 38 -2.43 -0.77 -20.96
CA PHE A 38 -3.46 -0.38 -21.92
C PHE A 38 -4.66 -1.33 -21.94
N LEU A 39 -4.46 -2.63 -21.64
CA LEU A 39 -5.56 -3.58 -21.54
C LEU A 39 -6.57 -3.22 -20.44
N LEU A 40 -6.16 -2.51 -19.39
CA LEU A 40 -7.05 -2.03 -18.32
C LEU A 40 -7.85 -0.77 -18.69
N LEU A 41 -7.52 -0.09 -19.80
CA LEU A 41 -8.30 1.07 -20.28
C LEU A 41 -9.60 0.65 -20.95
N LEU A 42 -9.64 -0.51 -21.61
CA LEU A 42 -10.84 -0.97 -22.32
C LEU A 42 -12.06 -1.12 -21.38
N PRO A 43 -11.96 -1.77 -20.20
CA PRO A 43 -13.05 -1.80 -19.22
C PRO A 43 -13.41 -0.43 -18.64
N SER A 44 -12.42 0.46 -18.60
CA SER A 44 -12.60 1.80 -18.03
C SER A 44 -13.55 2.66 -18.87
N LEU A 45 -13.52 2.51 -20.20
CA LEU A 45 -14.46 3.19 -21.09
C LEU A 45 -15.90 2.81 -20.78
N ILE A 46 -16.18 1.53 -20.51
CA ILE A 46 -17.51 1.08 -20.09
C ILE A 46 -17.88 1.68 -18.72
N GLY A 47 -16.94 1.73 -17.78
CA GLY A 47 -17.15 2.36 -16.47
C GLY A 47 -17.54 3.85 -16.56
N TYR A 48 -16.89 4.62 -17.41
CA TYR A 48 -17.22 6.03 -17.61
C TYR A 48 -18.56 6.24 -18.35
N TRP A 49 -18.89 5.39 -19.33
CA TRP A 49 -20.13 5.49 -20.12
C TRP A 49 -21.36 4.94 -19.39
N GLY A 50 -21.17 3.99 -18.46
CA GLY A 50 -22.25 3.29 -17.76
C GLY A 50 -22.97 4.11 -16.67
N GLY A 51 -22.44 5.27 -16.27
CA GLY A 51 -23.05 6.15 -15.27
C GLY A 51 -23.12 5.56 -13.84
N TYR A 52 -23.57 6.39 -12.90
CA TYR A 52 -23.79 6.01 -11.49
C TYR A 52 -25.01 5.10 -11.31
N PRO A 53 -25.02 4.10 -10.39
CA PRO A 53 -23.92 3.49 -9.61
C PRO A 53 -23.72 2.04 -10.07
N LEU A 54 -22.77 1.74 -10.95
CA LEU A 54 -22.52 0.35 -11.31
C LEU A 54 -21.52 -0.31 -10.37
N ASN A 55 -22.00 -1.41 -9.78
CA ASN A 55 -21.29 -2.30 -8.89
C ASN A 55 -19.95 -2.74 -9.55
N PRO A 56 -18.78 -2.47 -8.94
CA PRO A 56 -17.56 -2.14 -9.71
C PRO A 56 -16.92 -3.27 -10.53
N LEU A 57 -17.43 -4.49 -10.48
CA LEU A 57 -16.92 -5.60 -11.29
C LEU A 57 -18.02 -6.35 -12.07
N SER A 58 -19.27 -6.36 -11.62
CA SER A 58 -20.30 -7.23 -12.23
C SER A 58 -20.99 -6.61 -13.44
N SER A 59 -21.17 -5.29 -13.48
CA SER A 59 -22.06 -4.65 -14.46
C SER A 59 -21.33 -4.03 -15.66
N SER A 60 -20.05 -3.72 -15.52
CA SER A 60 -19.24 -2.97 -16.49
C SER A 60 -18.56 -3.84 -17.58
N TYR A 61 -18.87 -5.14 -17.65
CA TYR A 61 -18.23 -6.09 -18.59
C TYR A 61 -19.20 -6.82 -19.54
N VAL A 62 -20.41 -6.27 -19.82
CA VAL A 62 -21.31 -6.65 -20.96
C VAL A 62 -22.47 -7.66 -20.66
N LEU A 63 -23.70 -7.14 -20.78
CA LEU A 63 -24.95 -7.60 -21.44
C LEU A 63 -25.55 -9.02 -21.37
N ILE A 64 -25.03 -10.04 -20.67
CA ILE A 64 -25.69 -11.38 -20.71
C ILE A 64 -25.80 -12.03 -19.32
N ASN A 65 -26.96 -11.86 -18.67
CA ASN A 65 -27.30 -12.40 -17.34
C ASN A 65 -27.36 -13.95 -17.24
N GLN A 66 -27.15 -14.70 -18.34
CA GLN A 66 -27.27 -16.17 -18.32
C GLN A 66 -25.94 -16.91 -18.08
N LEU A 67 -24.78 -16.23 -18.05
CA LEU A 67 -23.45 -16.86 -17.92
C LEU A 67 -22.54 -16.18 -16.87
N GLU A 68 -23.09 -15.78 -15.71
CA GLU A 68 -22.36 -15.05 -14.65
C GLU A 68 -21.08 -15.75 -14.16
N TRP A 69 -21.02 -17.09 -14.19
CA TRP A 69 -19.83 -17.83 -13.76
C TRP A 69 -18.68 -17.73 -14.77
N LEU A 70 -18.97 -17.81 -16.09
CA LEU A 70 -17.97 -17.63 -17.15
C LEU A 70 -17.42 -16.21 -17.14
N GLN A 71 -18.30 -15.23 -16.86
CA GLN A 71 -17.90 -13.83 -16.71
C GLN A 71 -16.92 -13.65 -15.55
N ARG A 72 -17.27 -14.17 -14.36
CA ARG A 72 -16.40 -14.12 -13.18
C ARG A 72 -15.06 -14.80 -13.44
N LEU A 73 -15.08 -15.96 -14.12
CA LEU A 73 -13.86 -16.68 -14.51
C LEU A 73 -13.00 -15.84 -15.46
N GLY A 74 -13.59 -15.27 -16.51
CA GLY A 74 -12.90 -14.41 -17.46
C GLY A 74 -12.25 -13.19 -16.80
N GLN A 75 -12.98 -12.49 -15.92
CA GLN A 75 -12.45 -11.34 -15.17
C GLN A 75 -11.28 -11.72 -14.26
N SER A 76 -11.39 -12.88 -13.60
CA SER A 76 -10.37 -13.38 -12.68
C SER A 76 -9.09 -13.80 -13.40
N LEU A 77 -9.23 -14.50 -14.53
CA LEU A 77 -8.11 -14.86 -15.40
C LEU A 77 -7.45 -13.62 -16.00
N PHE A 78 -8.25 -12.65 -16.46
CA PHE A 78 -7.75 -11.38 -16.99
C PHE A 78 -6.91 -10.61 -15.96
N LEU A 79 -7.42 -10.47 -14.73
CA LEU A 79 -6.67 -9.85 -13.63
C LEU A 79 -5.37 -10.61 -13.35
N GLY A 80 -5.43 -11.94 -13.24
CA GLY A 80 -4.27 -12.78 -12.98
C GLY A 80 -3.19 -12.68 -14.05
N LEU A 81 -3.58 -12.69 -15.33
CA LEU A 81 -2.66 -12.58 -16.46
C LEU A 81 -2.00 -11.20 -16.53
N ILE A 82 -2.77 -10.12 -16.34
CA ILE A 82 -2.23 -8.76 -16.35
C ILE A 82 -1.27 -8.57 -15.17
N PHE A 83 -1.69 -8.83 -13.94
CA PHE A 83 -0.82 -8.61 -12.78
C PHE A 83 0.37 -9.55 -12.76
N GLY A 84 0.19 -10.82 -13.15
CA GLY A 84 1.28 -11.78 -13.29
C GLY A 84 2.29 -11.34 -14.34
N GLY A 85 1.83 -10.93 -15.53
CA GLY A 85 2.69 -10.47 -16.62
C GLY A 85 3.41 -9.16 -16.31
N VAL A 86 2.69 -8.16 -15.80
CA VAL A 86 3.24 -6.86 -15.41
C VAL A 86 4.27 -7.04 -14.29
N PHE A 87 3.97 -7.83 -13.26
CA PHE A 87 4.91 -8.08 -12.17
C PHE A 87 6.13 -8.87 -12.63
N PHE A 88 5.96 -9.87 -13.50
CA PHE A 88 7.08 -10.62 -14.07
C PHE A 88 8.07 -9.68 -14.80
N LEU A 89 7.57 -8.85 -15.72
CA LEU A 89 8.40 -7.89 -16.46
C LEU A 89 9.05 -6.85 -15.54
N TYR A 90 8.31 -6.35 -14.54
CA TYR A 90 8.83 -5.48 -13.50
C TYR A 90 9.97 -6.13 -12.71
N PHE A 91 9.78 -7.37 -12.23
CA PHE A 91 10.77 -8.08 -11.42
C PHE A 91 12.02 -8.44 -12.22
N CYS A 92 11.87 -8.86 -13.49
CA CYS A 92 12.99 -9.04 -14.43
C CYS A 92 13.79 -7.74 -14.59
N SER A 93 13.11 -6.60 -14.71
CA SER A 93 13.76 -5.28 -14.84
C SER A 93 14.57 -4.91 -13.60
N ILE A 94 14.08 -5.23 -12.39
CA ILE A 94 14.83 -5.05 -11.13
C ILE A 94 16.06 -5.96 -11.10
N GLY A 95 15.90 -7.22 -11.53
CA GLY A 95 16.97 -8.22 -11.57
C GLY A 95 18.13 -7.84 -12.50
N ALA A 96 17.85 -7.10 -13.57
CA ALA A 96 18.85 -6.58 -14.51
C ALA A 96 19.77 -5.49 -13.92
N LYS A 97 19.51 -5.02 -12.69
CA LYS A 97 20.22 -3.94 -11.96
C LYS A 97 20.32 -2.65 -12.79
N ALA A 98 19.38 -1.74 -12.56
CA ALA A 98 19.32 -0.48 -13.28
C ALA A 98 20.59 0.37 -13.09
N LYS A 99 21.16 0.87 -14.19
CA LYS A 99 22.32 1.76 -14.16
C LYS A 99 21.87 3.17 -13.80
N VAL A 100 22.72 3.92 -13.09
CA VAL A 100 22.41 5.31 -12.66
C VAL A 100 22.03 6.23 -13.83
N LYS A 101 22.57 5.97 -15.04
CA LYS A 101 22.23 6.74 -16.25
C LYS A 101 20.78 6.58 -16.72
N GLU A 102 20.08 5.55 -16.24
CA GLU A 102 18.72 5.22 -16.69
C GLU A 102 17.61 5.93 -15.92
N LYS A 103 17.93 6.74 -14.89
CA LYS A 103 16.92 7.45 -14.07
C LYS A 103 15.88 8.23 -14.89
N LYS A 104 16.32 8.92 -15.95
CA LYS A 104 15.42 9.68 -16.84
C LYS A 104 14.45 8.76 -17.59
N SER A 105 14.95 7.61 -18.06
CA SER A 105 14.15 6.59 -18.74
C SER A 105 13.13 5.97 -17.79
N ILE A 106 13.56 5.58 -16.59
CA ILE A 106 12.68 5.03 -15.55
C ILE A 106 11.54 6.01 -15.22
N LEU A 107 11.88 7.27 -14.95
CA LEU A 107 10.89 8.30 -14.64
C LEU A 107 9.95 8.58 -15.83
N GLY A 108 10.48 8.61 -17.05
CA GLY A 108 9.69 8.78 -18.27
C GLY A 108 8.66 7.67 -18.45
N TRP A 109 9.06 6.41 -18.30
CA TRP A 109 8.13 5.28 -18.34
C TRP A 109 7.17 5.26 -17.15
N THR A 110 7.60 5.64 -15.94
CA THR A 110 6.70 5.82 -14.80
C THR A 110 5.61 6.84 -15.13
N ALA A 111 5.93 7.94 -15.82
CA ALA A 111 4.96 8.94 -16.25
C ALA A 111 3.97 8.36 -17.27
N VAL A 112 4.42 7.56 -18.23
CA VAL A 112 3.55 6.86 -19.19
C VAL A 112 2.58 5.92 -18.47
N PHE A 113 3.07 5.07 -17.57
CA PHE A 113 2.21 4.16 -16.81
C PHE A 113 1.22 4.90 -15.91
N THR A 114 1.69 5.95 -15.25
CA THR A 114 0.87 6.80 -14.38
C THR A 114 -0.25 7.45 -15.20
N LEU A 115 0.05 8.01 -16.38
CA LEU A 115 -0.94 8.64 -17.23
C LEU A 115 -2.03 7.64 -17.67
N ILE A 116 -1.64 6.44 -18.09
CA ILE A 116 -2.58 5.37 -18.45
C ILE A 116 -3.51 5.07 -17.28
N LEU A 117 -2.96 4.92 -16.07
CA LEU A 117 -3.73 4.55 -14.89
C LEU A 117 -4.54 5.71 -14.30
N VAL A 118 -4.11 6.96 -14.46
CA VAL A 118 -4.96 8.12 -14.11
C VAL A 118 -6.25 8.12 -14.96
N LEU A 119 -6.16 7.68 -16.22
CA LEU A 119 -7.29 7.61 -17.15
C LEU A 119 -8.17 6.36 -16.99
N THR A 120 -7.77 5.36 -16.20
CA THR A 120 -8.64 4.20 -15.94
C THR A 120 -9.84 4.59 -15.07
N PHE A 121 -10.91 3.80 -15.06
CA PHE A 121 -11.98 3.96 -14.10
C PHE A 121 -11.62 3.21 -12.80
N PRO A 122 -11.84 3.77 -11.59
CA PRO A 122 -11.49 3.10 -10.33
C PRO A 122 -12.47 1.95 -10.03
N PHE A 123 -12.26 0.79 -10.64
CA PHE A 123 -13.17 -0.36 -10.53
C PHE A 123 -12.83 -1.31 -9.37
N ALA A 124 -11.61 -1.26 -8.85
CA ALA A 124 -11.15 -2.23 -7.86
C ALA A 124 -11.39 -1.78 -6.40
N CYS A 125 -11.68 -0.49 -6.18
CA CYS A 125 -11.92 0.10 -4.86
C CYS A 125 -12.80 1.36 -4.97
N GLN A 126 -13.62 1.62 -3.95
CA GLN A 126 -14.53 2.77 -3.88
C GLN A 126 -14.03 3.92 -2.98
N ASP A 127 -12.82 3.82 -2.44
CA ASP A 127 -12.28 4.79 -1.47
C ASP A 127 -12.28 6.23 -2.00
N VAL A 128 -11.98 6.44 -3.30
CA VAL A 128 -12.02 7.77 -3.91
C VAL A 128 -13.39 8.44 -3.81
N PHE A 129 -14.49 7.69 -3.91
CA PHE A 129 -15.84 8.24 -3.75
C PHE A 129 -16.11 8.65 -2.31
N TYR A 130 -15.50 7.97 -1.34
CA TYR A 130 -15.55 8.39 0.05
C TYR A 130 -14.73 9.68 0.31
N TYR A 131 -13.57 9.84 -0.34
CA TYR A 131 -12.80 11.08 -0.29
C TYR A 131 -13.57 12.25 -0.89
N MET A 132 -14.22 12.02 -2.03
CA MET A 132 -15.10 12.99 -2.67
C MET A 132 -16.28 13.36 -1.77
N SER A 133 -16.92 12.38 -1.14
CA SER A 133 -18.03 12.61 -0.21
C SER A 133 -17.61 13.42 1.03
N THR A 134 -16.49 13.06 1.67
CA THR A 134 -15.96 13.82 2.83
C THR A 134 -15.47 15.22 2.44
N GLY A 135 -14.90 15.37 1.24
CA GLY A 135 -14.59 16.66 0.64
C GLY A 135 -15.84 17.51 0.40
N ARG A 136 -16.91 16.90 -0.11
CA ARG A 136 -18.21 17.55 -0.36
C ARG A 136 -18.87 18.06 0.91
N LEU A 137 -18.85 17.26 1.97
CA LEU A 137 -19.42 17.61 3.28
C LEU A 137 -18.83 18.91 3.83
N GLN A 138 -17.51 19.07 3.79
CA GLN A 138 -16.87 20.27 4.32
C GLN A 138 -16.90 21.46 3.35
N SER A 139 -16.76 21.23 2.03
CA SER A 139 -16.62 22.33 1.06
C SER A 139 -17.94 22.94 0.59
N PHE A 140 -19.02 22.15 0.52
CA PHE A 140 -20.33 22.61 0.04
C PHE A 140 -21.38 22.64 1.14
N TYR A 141 -21.44 21.61 1.98
CA TYR A 141 -22.38 21.57 3.10
C TYR A 141 -21.86 22.30 4.35
N GLN A 142 -20.57 22.67 4.38
CA GLN A 142 -19.95 23.41 5.49
C GLN A 142 -20.13 22.70 6.84
N VAL A 143 -20.16 21.36 6.84
CA VAL A 143 -20.25 20.53 8.05
C VAL A 143 -18.93 19.83 8.34
N ASN A 144 -18.67 19.56 9.61
CA ASN A 144 -17.49 18.83 10.04
C ASN A 144 -17.63 17.33 9.68
N PRO A 145 -16.80 16.78 8.77
CA PRO A 145 -16.91 15.39 8.32
C PRO A 145 -16.53 14.38 9.40
N TYR A 146 -15.91 14.80 10.51
CA TYR A 146 -15.66 13.95 11.67
C TYR A 146 -16.91 13.74 12.54
N LEU A 147 -17.90 14.62 12.44
CA LEU A 147 -19.14 14.55 13.21
C LEU A 147 -20.37 14.20 12.36
N THR A 148 -20.32 14.47 11.05
CA THR A 148 -21.44 14.25 10.13
C THR A 148 -21.01 13.33 9.00
N SER A 149 -21.78 12.26 8.79
CA SER A 149 -21.64 11.33 7.67
C SER A 149 -22.53 11.72 6.50
N ALA A 150 -22.22 11.22 5.30
CA ALA A 150 -22.96 11.56 4.08
C ALA A 150 -24.47 11.26 4.18
N ARG A 151 -24.84 10.11 4.78
CA ARG A 151 -26.24 9.68 4.91
C ARG A 151 -27.06 10.49 5.93
N GLN A 152 -26.41 11.34 6.73
CA GLN A 152 -27.09 12.25 7.66
C GLN A 152 -27.51 13.56 6.98
N ILE A 153 -27.00 13.85 5.78
CA ILE A 153 -27.40 15.03 5.00
C ILE A 153 -28.79 14.82 4.39
N SER A 154 -29.68 15.80 4.57
CA SER A 154 -30.99 15.78 3.91
C SER A 154 -30.82 15.79 2.38
N GLY A 155 -31.51 14.88 1.69
CA GLY A 155 -31.40 14.74 0.24
C GLY A 155 -30.09 14.10 -0.26
N TRP A 156 -29.28 13.46 0.60
CA TRP A 156 -28.00 12.85 0.22
C TRP A 156 -28.07 11.90 -0.98
N SER A 157 -29.20 11.21 -1.18
CA SER A 157 -29.42 10.30 -2.29
C SER A 157 -29.45 11.01 -3.66
N SER A 158 -29.79 12.29 -3.67
CA SER A 158 -29.83 13.13 -4.88
C SER A 158 -28.49 13.81 -5.20
N ASP A 159 -27.58 13.97 -4.23
CA ASP A 159 -26.24 14.51 -4.49
C ASP A 159 -25.30 13.36 -4.91
N PRO A 160 -24.79 13.36 -6.16
CA PRO A 160 -23.89 12.31 -6.64
C PRO A 160 -22.55 12.28 -5.90
N PHE A 161 -22.13 13.30 -5.17
CA PHE A 161 -20.94 13.18 -4.32
C PHE A 161 -21.22 12.37 -3.06
N LEU A 162 -22.46 12.36 -2.57
CA LEU A 162 -22.84 11.70 -1.32
C LEU A 162 -23.42 10.29 -1.54
N SER A 163 -24.21 10.09 -2.60
CA SER A 163 -24.90 8.82 -2.87
C SER A 163 -23.99 7.71 -3.42
N SER A 164 -22.84 8.12 -3.93
CA SER A 164 -21.91 7.32 -4.71
C SER A 164 -20.97 6.42 -3.92
N THR A 165 -20.83 6.69 -2.62
CA THR A 165 -19.95 5.94 -1.75
C THR A 165 -20.71 4.87 -0.97
N GLY A 166 -20.20 3.64 -0.99
CA GLY A 166 -20.69 2.58 -0.08
C GLY A 166 -20.49 2.91 1.41
N TRP A 167 -19.62 3.88 1.70
CA TRP A 167 -19.20 4.28 3.05
C TRP A 167 -19.95 5.49 3.61
N GLY A 168 -21.06 5.90 3.00
CA GLY A 168 -21.77 7.12 3.39
C GLY A 168 -22.33 7.14 4.83
N PHE A 169 -22.30 6.02 5.54
CA PHE A 169 -22.69 5.90 6.96
C PHE A 169 -21.55 6.18 7.96
N LEU A 170 -20.33 6.39 7.47
CA LEU A 170 -19.11 6.52 8.26
C LEU A 170 -18.62 7.97 8.26
N THR A 171 -18.38 8.55 9.44
CA THR A 171 -17.66 9.82 9.58
C THR A 171 -16.18 9.65 9.25
N SER A 172 -15.46 10.75 9.00
CA SER A 172 -14.07 10.70 8.52
C SER A 172 -13.18 9.81 9.40
N VAL A 173 -12.52 8.85 8.76
CA VAL A 173 -11.59 7.89 9.37
C VAL A 173 -10.11 8.23 9.11
N TYR A 174 -9.87 9.22 8.26
CA TYR A 174 -8.54 9.66 7.88
C TYR A 174 -8.11 10.86 8.72
N GLY A 175 -6.82 11.14 8.74
CA GLY A 175 -6.32 12.29 9.50
C GLY A 175 -6.70 13.63 8.84
N PRO A 176 -6.63 14.73 9.60
CA PRO A 176 -7.15 16.03 9.18
C PRO A 176 -6.43 16.62 7.98
N LEU A 177 -5.17 16.24 7.75
CA LEU A 177 -4.44 16.68 6.56
C LEU A 177 -5.07 16.10 5.28
N TRP A 178 -5.42 14.81 5.29
CA TRP A 178 -6.12 14.22 4.14
C TRP A 178 -7.54 14.76 3.99
N THR A 179 -8.24 14.96 5.10
CA THR A 179 -9.58 15.58 5.10
C THR A 179 -9.53 16.95 4.43
N ALA A 180 -8.60 17.83 4.82
CA ALA A 180 -8.44 19.15 4.21
C ALA A 180 -8.12 19.09 2.71
N ILE A 181 -7.18 18.21 2.31
CA ILE A 181 -6.83 18.01 0.89
C ILE A 181 -8.03 17.53 0.08
N SER A 182 -8.85 16.64 0.65
CA SER A 182 -10.09 16.18 0.01
C SER A 182 -11.08 17.33 -0.18
N GLY A 183 -11.24 18.20 0.81
CA GLY A 183 -12.04 19.42 0.73
C GLY A 183 -11.56 20.36 -0.37
N TRP A 184 -10.26 20.65 -0.44
CA TRP A 184 -9.68 21.49 -1.48
C TRP A 184 -9.81 20.89 -2.88
N THR A 185 -9.61 19.58 -3.02
CA THR A 185 -9.73 18.89 -4.31
C THR A 185 -11.16 18.95 -4.85
N VAL A 186 -12.16 18.74 -3.98
CA VAL A 186 -13.58 18.87 -4.35
C VAL A 186 -13.95 20.33 -4.64
N SER A 187 -13.47 21.29 -3.84
CA SER A 187 -13.70 22.71 -4.08
C SER A 187 -13.14 23.17 -5.44
N LEU A 188 -11.92 22.72 -5.80
CA LEU A 188 -11.28 23.03 -7.08
C LEU A 188 -12.07 22.46 -8.29
N ALA A 189 -12.71 21.31 -8.12
CA ALA A 189 -13.59 20.72 -9.14
C ALA A 189 -14.96 21.41 -9.25
N GLY A 190 -15.32 22.26 -8.29
CA GLY A 190 -16.65 22.84 -8.18
C GLY A 190 -17.73 21.75 -8.01
N ASN A 191 -18.85 21.93 -8.71
CA ASN A 191 -20.02 21.05 -8.61
C ASN A 191 -19.96 19.87 -9.61
N HIS A 192 -18.79 19.55 -10.16
CA HIS A 192 -18.64 18.58 -11.24
C HIS A 192 -18.01 17.26 -10.76
N PHE A 193 -18.79 16.20 -10.77
CA PHE A 193 -18.41 14.89 -10.25
C PHE A 193 -17.16 14.29 -10.93
N TYR A 194 -17.18 14.14 -12.26
CA TYR A 194 -16.08 13.49 -12.99
C TYR A 194 -14.78 14.31 -12.97
N PRO A 195 -14.80 15.65 -13.10
CA PRO A 195 -13.62 16.47 -12.85
C PRO A 195 -13.03 16.28 -11.45
N ALA A 196 -13.85 16.19 -10.40
CA ALA A 196 -13.36 15.90 -9.05
C ALA A 196 -12.66 14.54 -9.00
N LEU A 197 -13.28 13.49 -9.54
CA LEU A 197 -12.67 12.16 -9.63
C LEU A 197 -11.31 12.22 -10.37
N PHE A 198 -11.25 12.89 -11.51
CA PHE A 198 -10.02 13.05 -12.28
C PHE A 198 -8.95 13.80 -11.48
N LEU A 199 -9.30 14.88 -10.76
CA LEU A 199 -8.35 15.62 -9.93
C LEU A 199 -7.76 14.77 -8.81
N PHE A 200 -8.55 13.92 -8.13
CA PHE A 200 -8.03 13.00 -7.13
C PHE A 200 -7.03 12.01 -7.74
N LYS A 201 -7.34 11.43 -8.91
CA LYS A 201 -6.45 10.51 -9.61
C LYS A 201 -5.17 11.21 -10.09
N LEU A 202 -5.32 12.40 -10.66
CA LEU A 202 -4.20 13.22 -11.11
C LEU A 202 -3.28 13.59 -9.95
N LEU A 203 -3.84 14.02 -8.81
CA LEU A 203 -3.07 14.31 -7.60
C LEU A 203 -2.26 13.08 -7.16
N ALA A 204 -2.89 11.91 -7.07
CA ALA A 204 -2.21 10.68 -6.69
C ALA A 204 -1.09 10.31 -7.69
N GLY A 205 -1.31 10.51 -8.99
CA GLY A 205 -0.30 10.27 -10.03
C GLY A 205 0.88 11.23 -10.00
N LEU A 206 0.64 12.53 -9.82
CA LEU A 206 1.70 13.53 -9.66
C LEU A 206 2.52 13.24 -8.39
N VAL A 207 1.86 12.85 -7.31
CA VAL A 207 2.52 12.45 -6.06
C VAL A 207 3.34 11.16 -6.25
N HIS A 208 2.86 10.17 -7.02
CA HIS A 208 3.63 8.96 -7.33
C HIS A 208 4.91 9.27 -8.13
N LEU A 209 4.83 10.17 -9.11
CA LEU A 209 6.00 10.64 -9.86
C LEU A 209 7.00 11.39 -8.98
N PHE A 210 6.49 12.27 -8.11
CA PHE A 210 7.29 12.98 -7.13
C PHE A 210 7.99 12.00 -6.18
N ASN A 211 7.26 11.02 -5.64
CA ASN A 211 7.80 10.00 -4.75
C ASN A 211 8.84 9.13 -5.44
N THR A 212 8.66 8.80 -6.73
CA THR A 212 9.67 8.07 -7.51
C THR A 212 10.98 8.85 -7.53
N ALA A 213 10.94 10.14 -7.86
CA ALA A 213 12.13 10.99 -7.84
C ALA A 213 12.72 11.15 -6.43
N LEU A 214 11.86 11.31 -5.42
CA LEU A 214 12.25 11.49 -4.02
C LEU A 214 12.92 10.23 -3.43
N VAL A 215 12.43 9.03 -3.76
CA VAL A 215 13.08 7.76 -3.39
C VAL A 215 14.46 7.68 -4.03
N GLY A 216 14.60 8.06 -5.31
CA GLY A 216 15.90 8.13 -5.97
C GLY A 216 16.86 9.12 -5.29
N LEU A 217 16.36 10.31 -4.90
CA LEU A 217 17.14 11.29 -4.16
C LEU A 217 17.58 10.75 -2.79
N THR A 218 16.66 10.11 -2.07
CA THR A 218 16.90 9.52 -0.76
C THR A 218 17.93 8.40 -0.84
N ALA A 219 17.75 7.47 -1.79
CA ALA A 219 18.70 6.39 -2.07
C ALA A 219 20.11 6.92 -2.30
N ARG A 220 20.26 7.97 -3.13
CA ARG A 220 21.57 8.61 -3.35
C ARG A 220 22.17 9.14 -2.05
N LYS A 221 21.38 9.76 -1.17
CA LYS A 221 21.87 10.30 0.11
C LYS A 221 22.33 9.23 1.09
N ILE A 222 21.75 8.03 1.01
CA ILE A 222 22.11 6.89 1.86
C ILE A 222 23.05 5.90 1.15
N ASN A 223 23.74 6.36 0.09
CA ASN A 223 24.73 5.60 -0.68
C ASN A 223 24.19 4.32 -1.35
N LEU A 224 22.91 4.33 -1.75
CA LEU A 224 22.29 3.30 -2.58
C LEU A 224 22.18 3.75 -4.03
N ASN A 225 21.97 2.79 -4.94
CA ASN A 225 21.76 3.08 -6.35
C ASN A 225 20.39 3.77 -6.56
N PRO A 226 20.35 5.06 -6.97
CA PRO A 226 19.11 5.80 -7.13
C PRO A 226 18.22 5.26 -8.26
N ALA A 227 18.80 4.74 -9.35
CA ALA A 227 18.01 4.17 -10.45
C ALA A 227 17.31 2.89 -10.01
N GLN A 228 18.01 2.04 -9.24
CA GLN A 228 17.42 0.81 -8.69
C GLN A 228 16.24 1.13 -7.76
N ALA A 229 16.41 2.12 -6.87
CA ALA A 229 15.35 2.52 -5.95
C ALA A 229 14.14 3.14 -6.68
N MET A 230 14.38 3.99 -7.68
CA MET A 230 13.34 4.54 -8.56
C MET A 230 12.59 3.44 -9.31
N LEU A 231 13.29 2.40 -9.78
CA LEU A 231 12.67 1.28 -10.48
C LEU A 231 11.79 0.46 -9.53
N ILE A 232 12.30 0.08 -8.36
CA ILE A 232 11.58 -0.67 -7.34
C ILE A 232 10.31 0.08 -6.89
N TYR A 233 10.37 1.40 -6.73
CA TYR A 233 9.20 2.17 -6.33
C TYR A 233 8.27 2.47 -7.50
N GLY A 234 8.78 3.17 -8.52
CA GLY A 234 7.98 3.78 -9.57
C GLY A 234 7.31 2.80 -10.50
N TRP A 235 7.90 1.61 -10.71
CA TRP A 235 7.34 0.57 -11.58
C TRP A 235 6.63 -0.54 -10.80
N ASN A 236 6.51 -0.43 -9.48
CA ASN A 236 5.79 -1.42 -8.69
C ASN A 236 4.32 -1.50 -9.15
N PRO A 237 3.83 -2.68 -9.56
CA PRO A 237 2.49 -2.78 -10.15
C PRO A 237 1.36 -2.44 -9.18
N LEU A 238 1.49 -2.80 -7.90
CA LEU A 238 0.53 -2.45 -6.86
C LEU A 238 0.48 -0.92 -6.67
N LEU A 239 1.64 -0.26 -6.55
CA LEU A 239 1.67 1.20 -6.37
C LEU A 239 1.02 1.92 -7.56
N LEU A 240 1.36 1.53 -8.78
CA LEU A 240 0.76 2.10 -9.98
C LEU A 240 -0.76 1.87 -10.03
N PHE A 241 -1.21 0.65 -9.75
CA PHE A 241 -2.63 0.32 -9.82
C PHE A 241 -3.45 1.00 -8.72
N GLU A 242 -2.95 1.02 -7.48
CA GLU A 242 -3.72 1.51 -6.34
C GLU A 242 -3.60 3.03 -6.17
N LEU A 243 -2.42 3.61 -6.40
CA LEU A 243 -2.19 5.04 -6.18
C LEU A 243 -2.81 5.88 -7.32
N PRO A 244 -2.20 6.05 -8.52
CA PRO A 244 -2.87 6.78 -9.59
C PRO A 244 -4.11 6.08 -10.13
N GLY A 245 -4.15 4.74 -10.15
CA GLY A 245 -5.27 3.98 -10.72
C GLY A 245 -6.57 4.07 -9.90
N HIS A 246 -6.49 4.18 -8.57
CA HIS A 246 -7.67 4.22 -7.68
C HIS A 246 -7.68 5.45 -6.75
N ALA A 247 -6.75 6.38 -6.93
CA ALA A 247 -6.58 7.58 -6.13
C ALA A 247 -6.39 7.32 -4.63
N HIS A 248 -5.76 6.20 -4.24
CA HIS A 248 -5.52 5.94 -2.82
C HIS A 248 -4.63 7.03 -2.21
N ASN A 249 -5.08 7.58 -1.08
CA ASN A 249 -4.37 8.62 -0.34
C ASN A 249 -3.00 8.18 0.21
N ASP A 250 -2.76 6.89 0.21
CA ASP A 250 -1.48 6.26 0.53
C ASP A 250 -0.32 6.91 -0.23
N ALA A 251 -0.52 7.45 -1.42
CA ALA A 251 0.51 8.17 -2.17
C ALA A 251 1.17 9.29 -1.34
N LEU A 252 0.38 10.12 -0.66
CA LEU A 252 0.87 11.20 0.20
C LEU A 252 1.45 10.68 1.52
N LEU A 253 0.87 9.61 2.08
CA LEU A 253 1.46 8.94 3.24
C LEU A 253 2.89 8.49 2.92
N LEU A 254 3.10 7.87 1.74
CA LEU A 254 4.43 7.43 1.31
C LEU A 254 5.36 8.62 1.10
N THR A 255 4.88 9.76 0.59
CA THR A 255 5.68 10.98 0.47
C THR A 255 6.30 11.37 1.81
N PHE A 256 5.48 11.49 2.84
CA PHE A 256 5.93 11.91 4.16
C PHE A 256 6.80 10.83 4.85
N LEU A 257 6.53 9.54 4.60
CA LEU A 257 7.40 8.46 5.04
C LEU A 257 8.80 8.54 4.39
N ILE A 258 8.87 8.75 3.08
CA ILE A 258 10.15 8.89 2.37
C ILE A 258 10.89 10.14 2.85
N LEU A 259 10.18 11.26 3.08
CA LEU A 259 10.76 12.48 3.65
C LEU A 259 11.29 12.26 5.07
N ALA A 260 10.60 11.47 5.91
CA ALA A 260 11.09 11.11 7.24
C ALA A 260 12.41 10.34 7.16
N VAL A 261 12.52 9.40 6.22
CA VAL A 261 13.77 8.66 5.96
C VAL A 261 14.86 9.56 5.39
N TYR A 262 14.52 10.46 4.47
CA TYR A 262 15.44 11.47 3.94
C TYR A 262 16.00 12.37 5.06
N ALA A 263 15.14 12.78 6.00
CA ALA A 263 15.54 13.56 7.17
C ALA A 263 16.48 12.78 8.10
N LEU A 264 16.40 11.45 8.20
CA LEU A 264 17.41 10.68 8.94
C LEU A 264 18.82 10.88 8.36
N SER A 265 18.92 11.11 7.05
CA SER A 265 20.19 11.35 6.35
C SER A 265 20.61 12.83 6.26
N THR A 266 19.77 13.78 6.70
CA THR A 266 20.00 15.22 6.54
C THR A 266 19.59 16.04 7.78
N VAL A 267 20.06 17.29 7.93
CA VAL A 267 19.59 18.26 8.96
C VAL A 267 19.52 17.69 10.40
N ARG A 268 20.52 16.90 10.80
CA ARG A 268 20.59 16.22 12.11
C ARG A 268 19.34 15.39 12.48
N GLY A 269 18.40 15.10 11.56
CA GLY A 269 17.18 14.33 11.82
C GLY A 269 15.96 15.09 12.36
N ILE A 270 15.96 16.43 12.40
CA ILE A 270 14.88 17.19 13.09
C ILE A 270 13.48 16.97 12.46
N PHE A 271 13.41 16.80 11.14
CA PHE A 271 12.15 16.59 10.41
C PHE A 271 11.72 15.12 10.33
N THR A 272 12.45 14.20 10.95
CA THR A 272 12.11 12.77 10.94
C THR A 272 10.76 12.49 11.61
N LEU A 273 10.55 12.96 12.85
CA LEU A 273 9.28 12.76 13.56
C LEU A 273 8.14 13.58 12.94
N PRO A 274 8.33 14.87 12.58
CA PRO A 274 7.31 15.62 11.84
C PRO A 274 6.88 14.94 10.53
N GLY A 275 7.82 14.35 9.80
CA GLY A 275 7.51 13.57 8.59
C GLY A 275 6.61 12.37 8.89
N LEU A 276 6.93 11.55 9.90
CA LEU A 276 6.07 10.43 10.30
C LEU A 276 4.68 10.89 10.78
N ILE A 277 4.61 12.04 11.45
CA ILE A 277 3.35 12.60 11.94
C ILE A 277 2.50 13.16 10.79
N LEU A 278 3.10 13.86 9.82
CA LEU A 278 2.38 14.25 8.60
C LEU A 278 1.85 13.02 7.85
N ALA A 279 2.62 11.93 7.80
CA ALA A 279 2.16 10.66 7.25
C ALA A 279 0.97 10.08 8.04
N ALA A 280 1.04 10.12 9.38
CA ALA A 280 -0.04 9.70 10.28
C ALA A 280 -1.31 10.55 10.15
N LEU A 281 -1.17 11.84 9.85
CA LEU A 281 -2.27 12.78 9.59
C LEU A 281 -2.90 12.59 8.19
N ILE A 282 -2.32 11.75 7.33
CA ILE A 282 -3.02 11.19 6.16
C ILE A 282 -3.79 9.94 6.59
N LYS A 283 -3.07 8.96 7.15
CA LYS A 283 -3.62 7.70 7.66
C LYS A 283 -2.75 7.24 8.82
N TYR A 284 -3.34 6.83 9.94
CA TYR A 284 -2.66 6.70 11.23
C TYR A 284 -1.50 5.68 11.28
N THR A 285 -1.38 4.77 10.32
CA THR A 285 -0.46 3.60 10.40
C THR A 285 1.04 3.92 10.57
N PRO A 286 1.62 5.02 10.04
CA PRO A 286 3.03 5.37 10.24
C PRO A 286 3.44 5.62 11.70
N VAL A 287 2.49 5.83 12.63
CA VAL A 287 2.81 5.96 14.06
C VAL A 287 3.56 4.75 14.62
N LEU A 288 3.37 3.58 14.02
CA LEU A 288 4.05 2.34 14.38
C LEU A 288 5.57 2.41 14.19
N LEU A 289 6.05 3.30 13.32
CA LEU A 289 7.48 3.47 13.04
C LEU A 289 8.16 4.50 13.96
N ILE A 290 7.37 5.30 14.68
CA ILE A 290 7.89 6.38 15.54
C ILE A 290 8.84 5.85 16.61
N PRO A 291 8.53 4.80 17.39
CA PRO A 291 9.43 4.30 18.42
C PRO A 291 10.81 3.92 17.89
N HIS A 292 10.87 3.25 16.74
CA HIS A 292 12.14 2.82 16.11
C HIS A 292 12.93 3.99 15.54
N PHE A 293 12.26 4.93 14.89
CA PHE A 293 12.93 6.13 14.35
C PHE A 293 13.43 7.02 15.49
N ALA A 294 12.68 7.13 16.59
CA ALA A 294 13.07 7.85 17.78
C ALA A 294 14.26 7.19 18.49
N LEU A 295 14.21 5.87 18.68
CA LEU A 295 15.31 5.09 19.25
C LEU A 295 16.58 5.25 18.40
N TRP A 296 16.46 5.19 17.08
CA TRP A 296 17.60 5.40 16.18
C TRP A 296 18.21 6.80 16.33
N LEU A 297 17.38 7.85 16.39
CA LEU A 297 17.87 9.22 16.62
C LEU A 297 18.58 9.34 17.97
N TYR A 298 18.03 8.73 19.02
CA TYR A 298 18.65 8.69 20.35
C TYR A 298 20.03 8.04 20.29
N GLN A 299 20.14 6.87 19.69
CA GLN A 299 21.40 6.12 19.55
C GLN A 299 22.45 6.83 18.69
N LYS A 300 22.02 7.67 17.75
CA LYS A 300 22.93 8.52 16.96
C LYS A 300 23.29 9.84 17.65
N GLY A 301 22.95 10.02 18.92
CA GLY A 301 23.25 11.24 19.68
C GLY A 301 22.50 12.47 19.16
N ARG A 302 21.29 12.29 18.63
CA ARG A 302 20.46 13.34 18.03
C ARG A 302 19.28 13.72 18.94
N GLN A 303 19.52 13.88 20.24
CA GLN A 303 18.49 14.19 21.23
C GLN A 303 17.81 15.53 20.96
N GLN A 304 18.54 16.53 20.42
CA GLN A 304 17.94 17.79 19.99
C GLN A 304 16.91 17.59 18.86
N ALA A 305 17.16 16.67 17.93
CA ALA A 305 16.21 16.34 16.88
C ALA A 305 14.97 15.62 17.44
N LEU A 306 15.14 14.80 18.47
CA LEU A 306 14.01 14.21 19.20
C LEU A 306 13.16 15.27 19.87
N LEU A 307 13.77 16.16 20.66
CA LEU A 307 13.06 17.22 21.37
C LEU A 307 12.32 18.16 20.40
N TRP A 308 13.06 18.80 19.50
CA TRP A 308 12.49 19.77 18.57
C TRP A 308 11.56 19.11 17.55
N GLY A 309 11.90 17.92 17.06
CA GLY A 309 11.02 17.16 16.17
C GLY A 309 9.71 16.76 16.83
N SER A 310 9.73 16.41 18.13
CA SER A 310 8.51 16.13 18.89
C SER A 310 7.67 17.39 19.13
N LEU A 311 8.28 18.51 19.50
CA LEU A 311 7.59 19.79 19.66
C LEU A 311 6.94 20.27 18.35
N LEU A 312 7.67 20.19 17.23
CA LEU A 312 7.14 20.49 15.91
C LEU A 312 5.97 19.56 15.54
N SER A 313 6.10 18.27 15.87
CA SER A 313 5.03 17.29 15.65
C SER A 313 3.75 17.64 16.41
N LEU A 314 3.87 18.02 17.69
CA LEU A 314 2.73 18.49 18.48
C LEU A 314 2.09 19.73 17.86
N GLY A 315 2.91 20.70 17.42
CA GLY A 315 2.43 21.88 16.71
C GLY A 315 1.64 21.52 15.44
N VAL A 316 2.16 20.62 14.60
CA VAL A 316 1.50 20.16 13.38
C VAL A 316 0.17 19.44 13.69
N ILE A 317 0.13 18.58 14.70
CA ILE A 317 -1.10 17.91 15.14
C ILE A 317 -2.13 18.97 15.57
N SER A 318 -1.75 19.88 16.47
CA SER A 318 -2.65 20.92 16.97
C SER A 318 -3.18 21.81 15.85
N LEU A 319 -2.32 22.27 14.94
CA LEU A 319 -2.70 23.14 13.83
C LEU A 319 -3.67 22.46 12.85
N THR A 320 -3.43 21.18 12.52
CA THR A 320 -4.26 20.46 11.55
C THR A 320 -5.59 20.00 12.14
N PHE A 321 -5.64 19.63 13.43
CA PHE A 321 -6.89 19.28 14.09
C PHE A 321 -7.73 20.48 14.52
N TYR A 322 -7.13 21.66 14.73
CA TYR A 322 -7.82 22.87 15.18
C TYR A 322 -9.19 23.13 14.51
N PRO A 323 -9.32 23.10 13.16
CA PRO A 323 -10.61 23.36 12.51
C PRO A 323 -11.67 22.25 12.66
N TYR A 324 -11.29 21.06 13.16
CA TYR A 324 -12.16 19.88 13.22
C TYR A 324 -12.41 19.37 14.65
N TRP A 325 -11.72 19.94 15.65
CA TRP A 325 -11.65 19.39 16.99
C TRP A 325 -12.88 19.74 17.82
N GLU A 326 -13.64 18.71 18.20
CA GLU A 326 -14.87 18.78 18.99
C GLU A 326 -14.81 17.75 20.14
N GLY A 327 -13.61 17.61 20.71
CA GLY A 327 -13.28 16.60 21.70
C GLY A 327 -13.13 15.19 21.13
N LEU A 328 -13.26 14.17 21.98
CA LEU A 328 -13.05 12.77 21.60
C LEU A 328 -14.02 12.27 20.52
N LYS A 329 -15.16 12.95 20.31
CA LYS A 329 -16.11 12.65 19.23
C LYS A 329 -15.49 12.78 17.84
N THR A 330 -14.52 13.67 17.65
CA THR A 330 -13.75 13.80 16.41
C THR A 330 -13.04 12.48 16.03
N LEU A 331 -12.77 11.60 17.00
CA LEU A 331 -12.08 10.32 16.79
C LEU A 331 -13.04 9.13 16.64
N GLU A 332 -14.36 9.35 16.67
CA GLU A 332 -15.36 8.27 16.64
C GLU A 332 -15.30 7.46 15.33
N GLY A 333 -15.10 8.12 14.19
CA GLY A 333 -14.95 7.45 12.90
C GLY A 333 -13.80 6.43 12.90
N LEU A 334 -12.64 6.82 13.45
CA LEU A 334 -11.49 5.95 13.61
C LEU A 334 -11.78 4.79 14.58
N ASN A 335 -12.46 5.06 15.70
CA ASN A 335 -12.86 4.00 16.63
C ASN A 335 -13.82 2.98 15.98
N ARG A 336 -14.76 3.43 15.15
CA ARG A 336 -15.65 2.53 14.38
C ARG A 336 -14.85 1.70 13.37
N GLN A 337 -13.91 2.31 12.65
CA GLN A 337 -13.11 1.61 11.64
C GLN A 337 -12.21 0.51 12.22
N ILE A 338 -11.59 0.72 13.39
CA ILE A 338 -10.72 -0.27 14.05
C ILE A 338 -11.48 -1.55 14.43
N ASN A 339 -12.81 -1.48 14.52
CA ASN A 339 -13.67 -2.63 14.78
C ASN A 339 -14.12 -3.34 13.50
N PHE A 340 -13.82 -2.79 12.31
CA PHE A 340 -14.07 -3.51 11.08
C PHE A 340 -13.06 -4.64 10.89
N TYR A 341 -13.50 -5.69 10.19
CA TYR A 341 -12.63 -6.78 9.77
C TYR A 341 -12.90 -7.22 8.32
N SER A 342 -11.86 -7.77 7.69
CA SER A 342 -11.92 -8.28 6.33
C SER A 342 -11.80 -9.80 6.33
N ILE A 343 -12.44 -10.48 5.39
CA ILE A 343 -12.25 -11.93 5.20
C ILE A 343 -10.83 -12.34 4.78
N LYS A 344 -9.97 -11.35 4.47
CA LYS A 344 -8.56 -11.53 4.11
C LYS A 344 -7.62 -11.55 5.33
N SER A 345 -8.13 -11.25 6.53
CA SER A 345 -7.28 -11.11 7.72
C SER A 345 -7.15 -12.44 8.48
N LEU A 346 -6.01 -12.61 9.16
CA LEU A 346 -5.76 -13.77 10.01
C LEU A 346 -6.83 -13.93 11.11
N HIS A 347 -7.31 -12.79 11.63
CA HIS A 347 -8.39 -12.70 12.59
C HIS A 347 -9.67 -13.41 12.13
N ALA A 348 -10.13 -13.09 10.92
CA ALA A 348 -11.34 -13.70 10.36
C ALA A 348 -11.15 -15.20 10.13
N LEU A 349 -9.98 -15.61 9.62
CA LEU A 349 -9.67 -17.01 9.35
C LEU A 349 -9.64 -17.85 10.64
N ILE A 350 -8.89 -17.43 11.66
CA ILE A 350 -8.83 -18.15 12.93
C ILE A 350 -10.20 -18.17 13.60
N SER A 351 -10.94 -17.06 13.58
CA SER A 351 -12.29 -17.01 14.15
C SER A 351 -13.23 -18.00 13.46
N ALA A 352 -13.16 -18.12 12.12
CA ALA A 352 -13.95 -19.08 11.37
C ALA A 352 -13.63 -20.54 11.76
N ILE A 353 -12.36 -20.85 12.04
CA ILE A 353 -11.94 -22.17 12.55
C ILE A 353 -12.47 -22.39 13.97
N LEU A 354 -12.31 -21.42 14.87
CA LEU A 354 -12.76 -21.52 16.26
C LEU A 354 -14.27 -21.69 16.36
N TYR A 355 -15.05 -21.06 15.47
CA TYR A 355 -16.51 -21.26 15.42
C TYR A 355 -16.92 -22.69 15.07
N GLN A 356 -16.13 -23.39 14.24
CA GLN A 356 -16.39 -24.79 13.91
C GLN A 356 -16.03 -25.71 15.09
N LEU A 357 -14.95 -25.38 15.82
CA LEU A 357 -14.50 -26.16 16.97
C LEU A 357 -15.36 -25.93 18.23
N PHE A 358 -15.91 -24.73 18.39
CA PHE A 358 -16.65 -24.30 19.57
C PHE A 358 -18.00 -23.65 19.21
N PRO A 359 -18.94 -24.38 18.57
CA PRO A 359 -20.18 -23.80 18.04
C PRO A 359 -21.13 -23.24 19.11
N GLY A 360 -20.98 -23.65 20.37
CA GLY A 360 -21.77 -23.14 21.51
C GLY A 360 -21.30 -21.81 22.08
N TYR A 361 -20.16 -21.28 21.65
CA TYR A 361 -19.64 -19.99 22.13
C TYR A 361 -20.11 -18.82 21.23
N PRO A 362 -20.43 -17.65 21.82
CA PRO A 362 -20.78 -16.46 21.04
C PRO A 362 -19.65 -16.06 20.10
N LYS A 363 -20.00 -15.73 18.85
CA LYS A 363 -19.03 -15.48 17.80
C LYS A 363 -18.14 -14.27 18.14
N GLU A 364 -18.78 -13.22 18.62
CA GLU A 364 -18.17 -11.96 19.01
C GLU A 364 -17.08 -12.19 20.06
N ILE A 365 -17.33 -13.03 21.07
CA ILE A 365 -16.37 -13.31 22.15
C ILE A 365 -15.11 -13.97 21.59
N LEU A 366 -15.26 -14.99 20.73
CA LEU A 366 -14.10 -15.65 20.14
C LEU A 366 -13.32 -14.70 19.21
N PHE A 367 -14.03 -13.89 18.40
CA PHE A 367 -13.39 -12.90 17.52
C PHE A 367 -12.62 -11.83 18.31
N TYR A 368 -13.21 -11.27 19.36
CA TYR A 368 -12.54 -10.28 20.20
C TYR A 368 -11.39 -10.90 21.00
N GLY A 369 -11.57 -12.13 21.50
CA GLY A 369 -10.53 -12.88 22.20
C GLY A 369 -9.29 -13.13 21.32
N ILE A 370 -9.48 -13.64 20.09
CA ILE A 370 -8.36 -13.84 19.17
C ILE A 370 -7.74 -12.52 18.73
N SER A 371 -8.56 -11.49 18.51
CA SER A 371 -8.06 -10.15 18.15
C SER A 371 -7.19 -9.54 19.23
N LEU A 372 -7.59 -9.69 20.50
CA LEU A 372 -6.80 -9.26 21.64
C LEU A 372 -5.50 -10.07 21.72
N GLY A 373 -5.58 -11.40 21.62
CA GLY A 373 -4.41 -12.28 21.66
C GLY A 373 -3.37 -11.95 20.59
N LEU A 374 -3.79 -11.80 19.33
CA LEU A 374 -2.89 -11.45 18.23
C LEU A 374 -2.33 -10.02 18.36
N SER A 375 -3.14 -9.07 18.82
CA SER A 375 -2.67 -7.70 19.09
C SER A 375 -1.64 -7.65 20.22
N CYS A 376 -1.86 -8.41 21.30
CA CYS A 376 -0.90 -8.56 22.40
C CYS A 376 0.40 -9.22 21.90
N LEU A 377 0.30 -10.24 21.05
CA LEU A 377 1.47 -10.88 20.43
C LEU A 377 2.25 -9.87 19.56
N PHE A 378 1.56 -9.09 18.73
CA PHE A 378 2.19 -8.01 17.95
C PHE A 378 2.94 -7.02 18.85
N LEU A 379 2.29 -6.52 19.90
CA LEU A 379 2.91 -5.58 20.84
C LEU A 379 4.12 -6.20 21.55
N ALA A 380 4.03 -7.46 21.98
CA ALA A 380 5.15 -8.16 22.61
C ALA A 380 6.35 -8.30 21.65
N LEU A 381 6.10 -8.64 20.38
CA LEU A 381 7.15 -8.71 19.35
C LEU A 381 7.76 -7.33 19.05
N LEU A 382 6.94 -6.28 18.99
CA LEU A 382 7.40 -4.90 18.78
C LEU A 382 8.29 -4.42 19.93
N LEU A 383 7.86 -4.62 21.18
CA LEU A 383 8.61 -4.25 22.38
C LEU A 383 9.90 -5.07 22.51
N ARG A 384 9.88 -6.35 22.16
CA ARG A 384 11.07 -7.19 22.11
C ARG A 384 12.09 -6.67 21.08
N ASP A 385 11.64 -6.34 19.87
CA ASP A 385 12.52 -5.81 18.81
C ASP A 385 13.15 -4.47 19.24
N LEU A 386 12.36 -3.56 19.85
CA LEU A 386 12.88 -2.33 20.46
C LEU A 386 13.90 -2.60 21.56
N TRP A 387 13.62 -3.55 22.44
CA TRP A 387 14.52 -3.93 23.52
C TRP A 387 15.85 -4.50 23.01
N GLN A 388 15.81 -5.35 21.98
CA GLN A 388 17.02 -5.91 21.37
C GLN A 388 17.85 -4.83 20.68
N GLN A 389 17.19 -3.90 19.99
CA GLN A 389 17.87 -2.83 19.27
C GLN A 389 18.50 -1.80 20.21
N ARG A 390 18.00 -1.61 21.45
CA ARG A 390 18.45 -0.53 22.34
C ARG A 390 19.97 -0.51 22.61
N SER A 391 20.61 -1.68 22.63
CA SER A 391 22.02 -1.84 22.98
C SER A 391 22.98 -1.67 21.79
N HIS A 392 22.49 -1.70 20.56
CA HIS A 392 23.34 -1.67 19.36
C HIS A 392 22.87 -0.58 18.39
N PRO A 393 23.73 0.39 18.03
CA PRO A 393 23.37 1.43 17.07
C PRO A 393 23.05 0.84 15.69
N ALA A 394 21.76 0.78 15.34
CA ALA A 394 21.35 0.19 14.06
C ALA A 394 21.87 0.99 12.86
N SER A 395 22.23 0.28 11.79
CA SER A 395 22.44 0.89 10.48
C SER A 395 21.10 1.36 9.90
N LEU A 396 21.13 2.32 8.97
CA LEU A 396 19.89 2.80 8.35
C LEU A 396 19.18 1.70 7.56
N GLY A 397 19.93 0.80 6.91
CA GLY A 397 19.37 -0.39 6.24
C GLY A 397 18.70 -1.35 7.24
N HIS A 398 19.26 -1.53 8.44
CA HIS A 398 18.60 -2.30 9.49
C HIS A 398 17.30 -1.65 9.93
N LEU A 399 17.26 -0.33 10.10
CA LEU A 399 16.04 0.42 10.44
C LEU A 399 14.95 0.25 9.37
N MET A 400 15.31 0.31 8.08
CA MET A 400 14.34 0.07 6.98
C MET A 400 13.80 -1.37 7.03
N ASN A 401 14.67 -2.35 7.26
CA ASN A 401 14.26 -3.74 7.44
C ASN A 401 13.33 -3.91 8.65
N SER A 402 13.60 -3.24 9.78
CA SER A 402 12.71 -3.22 10.95
C SER A 402 11.36 -2.62 10.59
N GLY A 403 11.33 -1.51 9.85
CA GLY A 403 10.08 -0.90 9.39
C GLY A 403 9.24 -1.83 8.51
N ILE A 404 9.85 -2.54 7.55
CA ILE A 404 9.16 -3.56 6.74
C ILE A 404 8.56 -4.63 7.67
N TRP A 405 9.33 -5.13 8.63
CA TRP A 405 8.87 -6.15 9.55
C TRP A 405 7.72 -5.71 10.44
N ILE A 406 7.81 -4.52 11.02
CA ILE A 406 6.77 -3.96 11.88
C ILE A 406 5.46 -3.84 11.12
N LEU A 407 5.51 -3.32 9.89
CA LEU A 407 4.32 -3.15 9.05
C LEU A 407 3.74 -4.51 8.63
N VAL A 408 4.57 -5.48 8.27
CA VAL A 408 4.13 -6.85 7.95
C VAL A 408 3.45 -7.50 9.16
N LEU A 409 4.09 -7.46 10.33
CA LEU A 409 3.54 -8.02 11.56
C LEU A 409 2.26 -7.30 11.99
N TYR A 410 2.19 -5.97 11.84
CA TYR A 410 0.98 -5.21 12.09
C TYR A 410 -0.15 -5.68 11.18
N LEU A 411 0.10 -5.76 9.88
CA LEU A 411 -0.90 -6.18 8.88
C LEU A 411 -1.40 -7.61 9.10
N LEU A 412 -0.55 -8.48 9.62
CA LEU A 412 -0.88 -9.87 9.89
C LEU A 412 -1.58 -10.07 11.25
N LEU A 413 -1.07 -9.44 12.30
CA LEU A 413 -1.40 -9.76 13.70
C LEU A 413 -2.29 -8.72 14.39
N ALA A 414 -2.25 -7.46 13.99
CA ALA A 414 -3.01 -6.39 14.68
C ALA A 414 -4.08 -5.74 13.78
N ASN A 415 -3.91 -5.79 12.47
CA ASN A 415 -4.86 -5.23 11.53
C ASN A 415 -5.98 -6.24 11.22
N LYS A 416 -7.19 -5.94 11.69
CA LYS A 416 -8.38 -6.78 11.48
C LYS A 416 -8.96 -6.60 10.08
N TRP A 417 -8.79 -5.41 9.48
CA TRP A 417 -9.29 -5.00 8.17
C TRP A 417 -8.17 -4.98 7.12
N PHE A 418 -7.64 -6.14 6.75
CA PHE A 418 -6.57 -6.20 5.77
C PHE A 418 -7.10 -5.97 4.34
N GLN A 419 -6.47 -5.06 3.61
CA GLN A 419 -6.74 -4.82 2.19
C GLN A 419 -5.44 -4.78 1.37
N PRO A 420 -5.47 -5.18 0.08
CA PRO A 420 -4.25 -5.33 -0.73
C PRO A 420 -3.34 -4.09 -0.78
N TRP A 421 -3.93 -2.90 -0.95
CA TRP A 421 -3.19 -1.65 -1.03
C TRP A 421 -2.37 -1.31 0.22
N TYR A 422 -2.62 -1.92 1.39
CA TYR A 422 -1.83 -1.68 2.59
C TYR A 422 -0.38 -2.15 2.47
N LEU A 423 -0.09 -3.07 1.55
CA LEU A 423 1.28 -3.51 1.28
C LEU A 423 2.11 -2.48 0.50
N ALA A 424 1.47 -1.42 -0.02
CA ALA A 424 2.15 -0.27 -0.60
C ALA A 424 3.13 0.37 0.39
N TRP A 425 2.84 0.32 1.70
CA TRP A 425 3.66 0.92 2.75
C TRP A 425 5.06 0.30 2.86
N LEU A 426 5.21 -0.95 2.42
CA LEU A 426 6.49 -1.68 2.46
C LEU A 426 7.45 -1.22 1.37
N VAL A 427 6.92 -0.81 0.21
CA VAL A 427 7.69 -0.58 -1.02
C VAL A 427 8.75 0.52 -0.88
N PRO A 428 8.49 1.73 -0.34
CA PRO A 428 9.55 2.73 -0.21
C PRO A 428 10.66 2.29 0.76
N LEU A 429 10.33 1.54 1.81
CA LEU A 429 11.34 0.99 2.72
C LEU A 429 12.18 -0.09 2.01
N ALA A 430 11.53 -0.97 1.24
CA ALA A 430 12.18 -1.99 0.43
C ALA A 430 13.09 -1.41 -0.67
N ALA A 431 12.70 -0.27 -1.25
CA ALA A 431 13.51 0.48 -2.22
C ALA A 431 14.73 1.18 -1.59
N LEU A 432 14.72 1.39 -0.27
CA LEU A 432 15.78 2.07 0.50
C LEU A 432 16.63 1.10 1.33
N THR A 433 16.70 -0.17 0.92
CA THR A 433 17.66 -1.16 1.39
C THR A 433 18.59 -1.61 0.25
N PRO A 434 19.78 -2.17 0.56
CA PRO A 434 20.64 -2.75 -0.47
C PRO A 434 19.93 -3.86 -1.24
N TRP A 435 20.08 -3.89 -2.57
CA TRP A 435 19.51 -4.96 -3.40
C TRP A 435 20.60 -5.95 -3.89
N PRO A 436 20.36 -7.27 -3.86
CA PRO A 436 19.15 -7.95 -3.37
C PRO A 436 19.11 -8.02 -1.84
N ASN A 437 17.90 -7.93 -1.28
CA ASN A 437 17.61 -8.15 0.14
C ASN A 437 16.37 -9.06 0.24
N PRO A 438 16.42 -10.15 1.04
CA PRO A 438 15.29 -11.09 1.15
C PRO A 438 13.99 -10.44 1.62
N LEU A 439 14.03 -9.49 2.55
CA LEU A 439 12.85 -8.77 3.03
C LEU A 439 12.26 -7.85 1.98
N SER A 440 13.12 -7.18 1.20
CA SER A 440 12.67 -6.40 0.06
C SER A 440 12.02 -7.28 -0.98
N GLN A 441 12.58 -8.45 -1.28
CA GLN A 441 11.97 -9.41 -2.20
C GLN A 441 10.62 -9.89 -1.67
N MET A 442 10.54 -10.29 -0.39
CA MET A 442 9.29 -10.67 0.26
C MET A 442 8.26 -9.54 0.17
N ALA A 443 8.62 -8.31 0.50
CA ALA A 443 7.74 -7.14 0.41
C ALA A 443 7.22 -6.94 -1.02
N LEU A 444 8.07 -7.08 -2.03
CA LEU A 444 7.67 -6.97 -3.43
C LEU A 444 6.75 -8.12 -3.86
N PHE A 445 7.06 -9.36 -3.51
CA PHE A 445 6.18 -10.49 -3.82
C PHE A 445 4.84 -10.39 -3.10
N LEU A 446 4.80 -9.87 -1.87
CA LEU A 446 3.55 -9.57 -1.16
C LEU A 446 2.68 -8.60 -1.98
N THR A 447 3.28 -7.61 -2.65
CA THR A 447 2.51 -6.69 -3.51
C THR A 447 1.82 -7.39 -4.69
N LEU A 448 2.45 -8.41 -5.28
CA LEU A 448 1.80 -9.23 -6.31
C LEU A 448 0.70 -10.10 -5.71
N THR A 449 1.02 -10.85 -4.67
CA THR A 449 0.12 -11.87 -4.15
C THR A 449 -1.11 -11.29 -3.51
N ALA A 450 -1.05 -10.07 -2.98
CA ALA A 450 -2.24 -9.40 -2.46
C ALA A 450 -3.25 -8.98 -3.54
N GLU A 451 -2.79 -8.58 -4.73
CA GLU A 451 -3.71 -8.34 -5.85
C GLU A 451 -4.30 -9.64 -6.36
N LEU A 452 -3.48 -10.69 -6.49
CA LEU A 452 -3.97 -12.03 -6.85
C LEU A 452 -4.93 -12.60 -5.79
N SER A 453 -4.87 -12.14 -4.53
CA SER A 453 -5.80 -12.55 -3.49
C SER A 453 -7.24 -12.07 -3.73
N ARG A 454 -7.48 -11.19 -4.71
CA ARG A 454 -8.84 -10.80 -5.13
C ARG A 454 -9.52 -11.90 -5.94
N ILE A 455 -8.74 -12.78 -6.60
CA ILE A 455 -9.25 -13.81 -7.53
C ILE A 455 -10.27 -14.74 -6.89
N PRO A 456 -10.03 -15.36 -5.70
CA PRO A 456 -11.05 -16.24 -5.10
C PRO A 456 -12.38 -15.52 -4.84
N GLN A 457 -12.33 -14.26 -4.40
CA GLN A 457 -13.53 -13.46 -4.13
C GLN A 457 -14.28 -13.15 -5.43
N MET A 458 -13.55 -12.82 -6.51
CA MET A 458 -14.12 -12.56 -7.82
C MET A 458 -14.75 -13.81 -8.44
N LEU A 459 -14.07 -14.96 -8.37
CA LEU A 459 -14.54 -16.23 -8.91
C LEU A 459 -15.82 -16.70 -8.22
N PHE A 460 -15.83 -16.72 -6.89
CA PHE A 460 -16.87 -17.41 -6.13
C PHE A 460 -17.98 -16.47 -5.63
N ALA A 461 -17.75 -15.15 -5.60
CA ALA A 461 -18.67 -14.11 -5.14
C ALA A 461 -19.37 -14.43 -3.80
N ASN A 462 -18.66 -15.11 -2.89
CA ASN A 462 -19.15 -15.44 -1.56
C ASN A 462 -18.03 -15.32 -0.53
N VAL A 463 -18.40 -15.46 0.74
CA VAL A 463 -17.48 -15.35 1.89
C VAL A 463 -17.32 -16.68 2.63
N SER A 464 -17.51 -17.80 1.93
CA SER A 464 -17.35 -19.14 2.52
C SER A 464 -15.94 -19.35 3.06
N PHE A 465 -15.79 -20.26 4.04
CA PHE A 465 -14.50 -20.57 4.66
C PHE A 465 -13.40 -20.87 3.63
N TYR A 466 -13.71 -21.63 2.57
CA TYR A 466 -12.76 -21.94 1.50
C TYR A 466 -12.28 -20.70 0.74
N VAL A 467 -13.17 -19.73 0.48
CA VAL A 467 -12.79 -18.46 -0.16
C VAL A 467 -11.91 -17.63 0.79
N GLN A 468 -12.23 -17.60 2.09
CA GLN A 468 -11.40 -16.90 3.07
C GLN A 468 -10.00 -17.52 3.18
N LEU A 469 -9.94 -18.85 3.31
CA LEU A 469 -8.69 -19.60 3.42
C LEU A 469 -7.82 -19.42 2.17
N THR A 470 -8.37 -19.62 0.97
CA THR A 470 -7.63 -19.44 -0.28
C THR A 470 -7.17 -18.00 -0.49
N THR A 471 -8.02 -17.02 -0.17
CA THR A 471 -7.63 -15.60 -0.22
C THR A 471 -6.47 -15.30 0.74
N PHE A 472 -6.55 -15.77 1.98
CA PHE A 472 -5.51 -15.57 2.98
C PHE A 472 -4.19 -16.24 2.56
N LEU A 473 -4.25 -17.51 2.13
CA LEU A 473 -3.08 -18.27 1.70
C LEU A 473 -2.41 -17.62 0.49
N ILE A 474 -3.16 -17.14 -0.49
CA ILE A 474 -2.61 -16.42 -1.64
C ILE A 474 -1.94 -15.13 -1.15
N ALA A 475 -2.65 -14.27 -0.42
CA ALA A 475 -2.12 -12.98 0.03
C ALA A 475 -0.77 -13.10 0.76
N TRP A 476 -0.67 -14.08 1.66
CA TRP A 476 0.48 -14.25 2.55
C TRP A 476 1.48 -15.33 2.10
N LEU A 477 1.29 -15.93 0.92
CA LEU A 477 2.16 -16.97 0.35
C LEU A 477 3.66 -16.64 0.44
N PRO A 478 4.13 -15.40 0.14
CA PRO A 478 5.55 -15.07 0.19
C PRO A 478 6.16 -15.24 1.59
N MET A 479 5.39 -15.02 2.67
CA MET A 479 5.90 -15.21 4.03
C MET A 479 6.44 -16.63 4.26
N GLY A 480 5.84 -17.63 3.60
CA GLY A 480 6.25 -19.04 3.69
C GLY A 480 7.64 -19.32 3.11
N PHE A 481 8.03 -18.61 2.05
CA PHE A 481 9.30 -18.80 1.36
C PHE A 481 10.47 -18.08 2.04
N PHE A 482 10.19 -17.05 2.83
CA PHE A 482 11.18 -16.27 3.58
C PHE A 482 11.17 -16.59 5.10
N ILE A 483 10.61 -17.77 5.48
CA ILE A 483 10.58 -18.29 6.86
C ILE A 483 11.99 -18.43 7.48
N PRO A 484 13.04 -18.87 6.78
CA PRO A 484 14.38 -18.99 7.36
C PRO A 484 14.92 -17.64 7.86
N GLU A 485 14.79 -16.58 7.06
CA GLU A 485 15.20 -15.22 7.40
C GLU A 485 14.34 -14.63 8.52
N LEU A 486 13.04 -14.97 8.53
CA LEU A 486 12.11 -14.71 9.63
C LEU A 486 12.56 -15.36 10.94
N LYS A 487 12.96 -16.63 10.87
CA LYS A 487 13.38 -17.41 12.04
C LYS A 487 14.68 -16.89 12.62
N GLU A 488 15.66 -16.57 11.78
CA GLU A 488 16.91 -15.95 12.25
C GLU A 488 16.63 -14.68 13.04
N ARG A 489 15.68 -13.85 12.60
CA ARG A 489 15.35 -12.60 13.28
C ARG A 489 14.48 -12.78 14.53
N LEU A 490 13.52 -13.70 14.50
CA LEU A 490 12.62 -13.98 15.63
C LEU A 490 13.26 -14.80 16.75
N PHE A 491 14.28 -15.62 16.42
CA PHE A 491 14.79 -16.63 17.35
C PHE A 491 16.31 -16.61 17.57
N ARG A 492 17.10 -15.79 16.86
CA ARG A 492 18.49 -15.59 17.32
C ARG A 492 18.48 -14.89 18.69
N PRO A 493 19.17 -15.45 19.69
CA PRO A 493 19.63 -14.66 20.82
C PRO A 493 20.46 -13.49 20.29
N SER A 494 20.41 -12.36 20.97
CA SER A 494 21.44 -11.33 20.80
C SER A 494 22.76 -11.93 21.30
N ASP A 495 23.43 -12.69 20.45
CA ASP A 495 24.77 -13.16 20.75
C ASP A 495 25.69 -11.94 20.82
N LYS A 496 26.47 -11.95 21.90
CA LYS A 496 27.25 -10.87 22.50
C LYS A 496 28.28 -10.24 21.56
#